data_AF-A0A932XJZ5-F1
#
_entry.id   AF-A0A932XJZ5-F1
#
_cell.length_a   1.000
_cell.length_b   1.000
_cell.length_c   1.000
_cell.angle_alpha   90.00
_cell.angle_beta   90.00
_cell.angle_gamma   90.00
#
_symmetry.space_group_name_H-M   'P 1'
#
loop_
_entity.id
_entity.type
_entity.pdbx_description
1 polymer ?
#
loop_
_entity_poly.entity_id
_entity_poly.type
_entity_poly.pdbx_seq_one_letter_code
_entity_poly.pdbx_strand_id
1 'polypeptide(L)'
;SIANILSRVTGGEPSAIDGLLRSTIPGANLFLLNPAGVLFGPNASLDVSGSFHVSTADYLRLADGGIFQATLAQGSVLTAAPPAAFGFLSGNPAGIAIQGSRLEVPHGKTLSVVGGGYHDWGARSGLRVARLLLQVWPPRVRSRSMSRNST
;
A
#
# COMPACT_ATOMS: atom_id res chain seq x y z
N SER A 1 -10.68 -2.64 -15.63
CA SER A 1 -10.45 -1.78 -14.46
C SER A 1 -9.40 -2.37 -13.55
N ILE A 2 -8.37 -1.60 -13.23
CA ILE A 2 -7.44 -1.96 -12.17
C ILE A 2 -8.12 -1.68 -10.84
N ALA A 3 -8.11 -2.65 -9.92
CA ALA A 3 -8.78 -2.51 -8.62
C ALA A 3 -7.82 -2.03 -7.52
N ASN A 4 -6.60 -2.55 -7.51
CA ASN A 4 -5.60 -2.26 -6.48
C ASN A 4 -4.23 -2.00 -7.11
N ILE A 5 -3.52 -1.06 -6.53
CA ILE A 5 -2.11 -0.76 -6.78
C ILE A 5 -1.38 -1.12 -5.49
N LEU A 6 -0.47 -2.09 -5.56
CA LEU A 6 0.34 -2.51 -4.42
C LEU A 6 1.75 -1.97 -4.61
N SER A 7 2.19 -1.19 -3.64
CA SER A 7 3.49 -0.54 -3.65
C SER A 7 4.26 -0.94 -2.40
N ARG A 8 5.56 -1.24 -2.57
CA ARG A 8 6.45 -1.55 -1.45
C ARG A 8 7.76 -0.79 -1.56
N VAL A 9 8.28 -0.40 -0.40
CA VAL A 9 9.63 0.12 -0.23
C VAL A 9 10.50 -0.97 0.38
N THR A 10 11.63 -1.26 -0.27
CA THR A 10 12.50 -2.40 0.05
C THR A 10 13.89 -1.98 0.54
N GLY A 11 14.14 -0.68 0.64
CA GLY A 11 15.46 -0.11 0.94
C GLY A 11 15.86 -0.11 2.41
N GLY A 12 15.00 -0.58 3.33
CA GLY A 12 15.26 -0.59 4.77
C GLY A 12 15.18 0.77 5.47
N GLU A 13 14.88 1.84 4.73
CA GLU A 13 14.78 3.21 5.24
C GLU A 13 13.32 3.69 5.31
N PRO A 14 12.98 4.54 6.29
CA PRO A 14 11.65 5.12 6.41
C PRO A 14 11.30 5.98 5.19
N SER A 15 10.02 6.08 4.85
CA SER A 15 9.55 6.99 3.81
C SER A 15 9.16 8.34 4.40
N ALA A 16 9.84 9.42 3.99
CA ALA A 16 9.40 10.79 4.24
C ALA A 16 8.61 11.31 3.02
N ILE A 17 7.31 11.53 3.21
CA ILE A 17 6.37 12.01 2.19
C ILE A 17 5.96 13.43 2.60
N ASP A 18 6.55 14.43 1.97
CA ASP A 18 6.25 15.84 2.21
C ASP A 18 5.80 16.54 0.91
N GLY A 19 4.80 15.95 0.27
CA GLY A 19 4.26 16.43 -1.01
C GLY A 19 3.09 15.61 -1.50
N LEU A 20 2.74 15.78 -2.77
CA LEU A 20 1.61 15.10 -3.38
C LEU A 20 1.90 13.63 -3.66
N LEU A 21 1.09 12.74 -3.09
CA LEU A 21 0.99 11.35 -3.52
C LEU A 21 -0.23 11.18 -4.43
N ARG A 22 0.01 10.83 -5.69
CA ARG A 22 -1.03 10.78 -6.73
C ARG A 22 -1.19 9.40 -7.36
N SER A 23 -2.44 8.98 -7.54
CA SER A 23 -2.82 7.86 -8.42
C SER A 23 -3.75 8.35 -9.52
N THR A 24 -3.33 8.18 -10.77
CA THR A 24 -4.12 8.57 -11.95
C THR A 24 -5.02 7.43 -12.46
N ILE A 25 -4.99 6.26 -11.83
CA ILE A 25 -5.81 5.11 -12.24
C ILE A 25 -7.20 5.24 -11.62
N PRO A 26 -8.28 5.41 -12.42
CA PRO A 26 -9.61 5.69 -11.89
C PRO A 26 -10.14 4.55 -10.99
N GLY A 27 -10.50 4.92 -9.77
CA GLY A 27 -11.13 4.05 -8.77
C GLY A 27 -10.21 3.01 -8.13
N ALA A 28 -8.94 2.95 -8.49
CA ALA A 28 -8.00 1.99 -7.92
C ALA A 28 -7.64 2.36 -6.47
N ASN A 29 -7.68 1.39 -5.57
CA ASN A 29 -7.14 1.55 -4.22
C ASN A 29 -5.61 1.51 -4.27
N LEU A 30 -4.96 2.33 -3.47
CA LEU A 30 -3.51 2.35 -3.35
C LEU A 30 -3.07 1.83 -1.99
N PHE A 31 -2.20 0.83 -2.00
CA PHE A 31 -1.54 0.27 -0.83
C PHE A 31 -0.05 0.63 -0.88
N LEU A 32 0.45 1.27 0.17
CA LEU A 32 1.85 1.61 0.35
C LEU A 32 2.39 0.88 1.58
N LEU A 33 3.32 -0.05 1.37
CA LEU A 33 3.99 -0.79 2.43
C LEU A 33 5.43 -0.31 2.57
N ASN A 34 5.82 0.08 3.79
CA ASN A 34 7.22 0.28 4.15
C ASN A 34 7.45 -0.18 5.61
N PRO A 35 8.00 -1.40 5.82
CA PRO A 35 8.30 -1.90 7.16
C PRO A 35 9.26 -1.03 7.97
N ALA A 36 10.07 -0.21 7.30
CA ALA A 36 10.99 0.70 7.95
C ALA A 36 10.34 2.00 8.45
N GLY A 37 9.03 2.21 8.25
CA GLY A 37 8.31 3.38 8.76
C GLY A 37 7.89 4.38 7.68
N VAL A 38 6.93 5.24 8.05
CA VAL A 38 6.42 6.30 7.16
C VAL A 38 6.18 7.59 7.95
N LEU A 39 6.66 8.72 7.42
CA LEU A 39 6.41 10.06 7.91
C LEU A 39 5.71 10.87 6.81
N PHE A 40 4.52 11.36 7.08
CA PHE A 40 3.86 12.38 6.29
C PHE A 40 4.15 13.75 6.88
N GLY A 41 4.88 14.59 6.14
CA GLY A 41 5.22 15.96 6.54
C GLY A 41 4.06 16.94 6.33
N PRO A 42 4.26 18.23 6.66
CA PRO A 42 3.20 19.24 6.60
C PRO A 42 2.62 19.48 5.20
N ASN A 43 3.41 19.25 4.15
CA ASN A 43 3.01 19.46 2.76
C ASN A 43 2.41 18.19 2.13
N ALA A 44 2.28 17.11 2.90
CA ALA A 44 1.74 15.85 2.38
C ALA A 44 0.26 15.99 2.00
N SER A 45 -0.07 15.54 0.80
CA SER A 45 -1.45 15.52 0.30
C SER A 45 -1.68 14.28 -0.57
N LEU A 46 -2.94 13.88 -0.69
CA LEU A 46 -3.35 12.73 -1.50
C LEU A 46 -4.23 13.21 -2.66
N ASP A 47 -3.88 12.79 -3.88
CA ASP A 47 -4.78 12.84 -5.05
C ASP A 47 -5.01 11.41 -5.54
N VAL A 48 -5.99 10.76 -4.93
CA VAL A 48 -6.40 9.39 -5.25
C VAL A 48 -7.92 9.33 -5.44
N SER A 49 -8.36 8.52 -6.40
CA SER A 49 -9.80 8.32 -6.67
C SER A 49 -10.39 7.09 -5.96
N GLY A 50 -9.53 6.22 -5.41
CA GLY A 50 -9.90 5.05 -4.61
C GLY A 50 -9.57 5.22 -3.12
N SER A 51 -9.50 4.11 -2.40
CA SER A 51 -9.02 4.09 -1.01
C SER A 51 -7.49 4.20 -0.95
N PHE A 52 -6.96 4.76 0.13
CA PHE A 52 -5.54 4.80 0.42
C PHE A 52 -5.23 4.04 1.70
N HIS A 53 -4.27 3.13 1.61
CA HIS A 53 -3.81 2.31 2.72
C HIS A 53 -2.30 2.45 2.84
N VAL A 54 -1.83 2.89 4.00
CA VAL A 54 -0.40 2.96 4.31
C VAL A 54 -0.11 2.05 5.49
N SER A 55 0.96 1.26 5.38
CA SER A 55 1.31 0.31 6.42
C SER A 55 2.81 0.09 6.56
N THR A 56 3.23 -0.24 7.78
CA THR A 56 4.56 -0.77 8.10
C THR A 56 4.59 -2.29 8.23
N ALA A 57 3.56 -2.96 7.71
CA ALA A 57 3.48 -4.40 7.66
C ALA A 57 4.58 -5.02 6.79
N ASP A 58 5.09 -6.16 7.25
CA ASP A 58 6.07 -6.98 6.53
C ASP A 58 5.47 -7.62 5.29
N TYR A 59 4.15 -7.85 5.27
CA TYR A 59 3.46 -8.39 4.12
C TYR A 59 1.97 -8.03 4.08
N LEU A 60 1.39 -8.24 2.90
CA LEU A 60 -0.05 -8.19 2.66
C LEU A 60 -0.54 -9.59 2.30
N ARG A 61 -1.47 -10.13 3.09
CA ARG A 61 -2.16 -11.38 2.77
C ARG A 61 -3.30 -11.08 1.80
N LEU A 62 -3.35 -11.83 0.71
CA LEU A 62 -4.40 -11.78 -0.30
C LEU A 62 -5.53 -12.76 0.07
N ALA A 63 -6.73 -12.52 -0.43
CA ALA A 63 -7.92 -13.28 -0.05
C ALA A 63 -7.89 -14.76 -0.45
N ASP A 64 -7.02 -15.17 -1.37
CA ASP A 64 -6.79 -16.57 -1.74
C ASP A 64 -5.63 -17.21 -0.97
N GLY A 65 -5.08 -16.52 0.03
CA GLY A 65 -3.93 -16.98 0.81
C GLY A 65 -2.57 -16.59 0.22
N GLY A 66 -2.53 -15.96 -0.98
CA GLY A 66 -1.30 -15.40 -1.54
C GLY A 66 -0.67 -14.36 -0.60
N ILE A 67 0.66 -14.22 -0.66
CA ILE A 67 1.39 -13.27 0.17
C ILE A 67 2.20 -12.34 -0.72
N PHE A 68 1.92 -11.04 -0.58
CA PHE A 68 2.75 -9.98 -1.14
C PHE A 68 3.70 -9.46 -0.07
N GLN A 69 4.98 -9.80 -0.20
CA GLN A 69 6.01 -9.44 0.79
C GLN A 69 6.43 -7.98 0.62
N ALA A 70 6.75 -7.28 1.70
CA ALA A 70 7.36 -5.95 1.61
C ALA A 70 8.88 -6.03 1.36
N THR A 71 9.53 -7.14 1.75
CA THR A 71 10.94 -7.43 1.44
C THR A 71 11.08 -8.27 0.16
N LEU A 72 12.18 -8.06 -0.58
CA LEU A 72 12.53 -8.88 -1.76
C LEU A 72 13.22 -10.20 -1.41
N ALA A 73 13.74 -10.32 -0.18
CA ALA A 73 14.43 -11.54 0.26
C ALA A 73 13.47 -12.74 0.34
N GLN A 74 12.17 -12.47 0.46
CA GLN A 74 11.12 -13.48 0.46
C GLN A 74 10.31 -13.38 -0.84
N GLY A 75 10.08 -14.52 -1.49
CA GLY A 75 9.27 -14.57 -2.71
C GLY A 75 7.85 -14.06 -2.45
N SER A 76 7.30 -13.29 -3.39
CA SER A 76 5.90 -12.86 -3.36
C SER A 76 5.09 -13.72 -4.32
N VAL A 77 3.93 -14.18 -3.87
CA VAL A 77 2.95 -14.85 -4.74
C VAL A 77 1.99 -13.79 -5.23
N LEU A 78 2.02 -13.51 -6.54
CA LEU A 78 1.16 -12.52 -7.16
C LEU A 78 -0.09 -13.20 -7.71
N THR A 79 -1.25 -12.83 -7.17
CA THR A 79 -2.55 -13.38 -7.59
C THR A 79 -3.58 -12.28 -7.81
N ALA A 80 -4.71 -12.65 -8.41
CA ALA A 80 -5.84 -11.76 -8.64
C ALA A 80 -6.70 -11.48 -7.43
N ALA A 81 -6.35 -12.06 -6.29
CA ALA A 81 -7.12 -11.90 -5.08
C ALA A 81 -6.90 -10.50 -4.49
N PRO A 82 -7.97 -9.87 -3.96
CA PRO A 82 -7.83 -8.59 -3.30
C PRO A 82 -7.00 -8.73 -2.00
N PRO A 83 -6.35 -7.64 -1.55
CA PRO A 83 -5.82 -7.55 -0.19
C PRO A 83 -6.86 -7.89 0.86
N ALA A 84 -6.46 -8.70 1.85
CA ALA A 84 -7.33 -9.15 2.92
C ALA A 84 -6.82 -8.75 4.31
N ALA A 85 -5.50 -8.77 4.54
CA ALA A 85 -4.93 -8.40 5.84
C ALA A 85 -3.48 -7.92 5.74
N PHE A 86 -3.11 -7.00 6.63
CA PHE A 86 -1.72 -6.65 6.92
C PHE A 86 -1.11 -7.67 7.89
N GLY A 87 0.14 -8.05 7.65
CA GLY A 87 0.87 -9.01 8.48
C GLY A 87 2.18 -8.46 8.99
N PHE A 88 2.47 -8.74 10.26
CA PHE A 88 3.69 -8.32 10.95
C PHE A 88 4.44 -9.56 11.42
N LEU A 89 5.72 -9.63 11.12
CA LEU A 89 6.64 -10.70 11.52
C LEU A 89 7.37 -10.34 12.83
N SER A 90 7.47 -9.05 13.14
CA SER A 90 8.04 -8.56 14.40
C SER A 90 6.95 -8.12 15.38
N GLY A 91 7.24 -8.24 16.69
CA GLY A 91 6.37 -7.73 17.75
C GLY A 91 6.49 -6.21 17.99
N ASN A 92 7.40 -5.53 17.29
CA ASN A 92 7.63 -4.10 17.41
C ASN A 92 7.72 -3.45 16.01
N PRO A 93 6.61 -3.38 15.25
CA PRO A 93 6.61 -2.78 13.93
C PRO A 93 6.96 -1.30 13.97
N ALA A 94 7.53 -0.78 12.89
CA ALA A 94 7.85 0.66 12.79
C ALA A 94 6.58 1.53 12.81
N GLY A 95 6.75 2.78 13.23
CA GLY A 95 5.66 3.75 13.35
C GLY A 95 5.26 4.41 12.03
N ILE A 96 4.06 4.97 12.03
CA ILE A 96 3.59 5.93 11.00
C ILE A 96 3.28 7.26 11.70
N ALA A 97 3.87 8.35 11.20
CA ALA A 97 3.66 9.70 11.72
C ALA A 97 2.99 10.57 10.66
N ILE A 98 2.02 11.38 11.08
CA ILE A 98 1.37 12.41 10.25
C ILE A 98 1.57 13.74 10.97
N GLN A 99 2.35 14.64 10.38
CA GLN A 99 2.80 15.88 11.01
C GLN A 99 2.31 17.08 10.20
N GLY A 100 1.28 17.77 10.69
CA GLY A 100 0.82 19.03 10.08
C GLY A 100 0.11 18.90 8.73
N SER A 101 -0.06 17.68 8.21
CA SER A 101 -0.83 17.41 6.99
C SER A 101 -2.23 16.88 7.28
N ARG A 102 -3.13 17.10 6.31
CA ARG A 102 -4.47 16.52 6.28
C ARG A 102 -4.55 15.55 5.11
N LEU A 103 -4.45 14.26 5.41
CA LEU A 103 -4.61 13.20 4.43
C LEU A 103 -6.09 12.90 4.25
N GLU A 104 -6.60 13.04 3.03
CA GLU A 104 -8.01 12.80 2.73
C GLU A 104 -8.16 11.89 1.53
N VAL A 105 -9.28 11.17 1.50
CA VAL A 105 -9.71 10.36 0.37
C VAL A 105 -11.15 10.75 0.02
N PRO A 106 -11.62 10.43 -1.20
CA PRO A 106 -13.00 10.73 -1.58
C PRO A 106 -14.04 10.11 -0.63
N HIS A 107 -15.22 10.73 -0.54
CA HIS A 107 -16.32 10.20 0.27
C HIS A 107 -16.64 8.74 -0.07
N GLY A 108 -16.87 7.93 0.97
CA GLY A 108 -17.11 6.49 0.83
C GLY A 108 -15.86 5.66 0.52
N LYS A 109 -14.67 6.26 0.51
CA LYS A 109 -13.38 5.55 0.46
C LYS A 109 -12.74 5.46 1.83
N THR A 110 -11.78 4.57 1.95
CA THR A 110 -11.06 4.33 3.21
C THR A 110 -9.70 5.00 3.18
N LEU A 111 -9.37 5.72 4.24
CA LEU A 111 -7.99 6.03 4.61
C LEU A 111 -7.61 5.09 5.75
N SER A 112 -6.62 4.23 5.53
CA SER A 112 -6.16 3.24 6.51
C SER A 112 -4.69 3.48 6.83
N VAL A 113 -4.39 3.59 8.11
CA VAL A 113 -3.02 3.76 8.63
C VAL A 113 -2.77 2.60 9.60
N VAL A 114 -1.90 1.66 9.23
CA VAL A 114 -1.72 0.41 9.99
C VAL A 114 -0.23 0.17 10.24
N GLY A 115 0.23 0.31 11.48
CA GLY A 115 1.62 0.12 11.84
C GLY A 115 1.83 0.05 13.35
N GLY A 116 3.08 0.15 13.78
CA GLY A 116 3.42 0.29 15.19
C GLY A 116 3.18 1.70 15.73
N GLY A 117 3.45 1.87 17.02
CA GLY A 117 3.40 3.17 17.69
C GLY A 117 4.44 4.16 17.14
N TYR A 118 4.23 5.44 17.42
CA TYR A 118 5.19 6.49 17.11
C TYR A 118 6.54 6.19 17.80
N HIS A 119 7.58 5.97 17.01
CA HIS A 119 8.97 5.97 17.47
C HIS A 119 9.57 7.30 17.03
N ASP A 120 10.16 8.04 17.97
CA ASP A 120 10.83 9.31 17.68
C ASP A 120 11.96 9.05 16.66
N TRP A 121 11.73 9.48 15.42
CA TRP A 121 12.71 9.39 14.34
C TRP A 121 13.80 10.43 14.60
N GLY A 122 14.68 10.14 15.56
CA GLY A 122 15.75 11.04 15.99
C GLY A 122 16.41 11.73 14.78
N ALA A 123 16.37 13.06 14.80
CA ALA A 123 16.83 14.01 13.79
C ALA A 123 17.77 13.43 12.72
N ARG A 124 17.21 12.87 11.64
CA ARG A 124 17.94 12.63 10.38
C ARG A 124 17.31 13.50 9.30
N SER A 125 17.75 14.75 9.29
CA SER A 125 17.52 15.71 8.21
C SER A 125 18.12 15.16 6.91
N GLY A 126 17.26 14.62 6.05
CA GLY A 126 17.62 14.23 4.70
C GLY A 126 16.45 13.57 4.00
N LEU A 127 15.71 14.35 3.20
CA LEU A 127 14.85 13.80 2.15
C LEU A 127 15.70 12.87 1.29
N ARG A 128 15.48 11.56 1.42
CA ARG A 128 16.09 10.55 0.56
C ARG A 128 14.98 9.70 -0.02
N VAL A 129 14.91 9.70 -1.34
CA VAL A 129 13.87 8.98 -2.08
C VAL A 129 14.13 7.49 -1.92
N ALA A 130 13.28 6.82 -1.16
CA ALA A 130 13.28 5.37 -1.13
C ALA A 130 12.82 4.83 -2.49
N ARG A 131 13.50 3.80 -3.02
CA ARG A 131 13.12 3.20 -4.30
C ARG A 131 11.75 2.54 -4.17
N LEU A 132 10.75 3.16 -4.79
CA LEU A 132 9.38 2.65 -4.85
C LEU A 132 9.25 1.63 -5.99
N LEU A 133 8.87 0.40 -5.68
CA LEU A 133 8.47 -0.56 -6.71
C LEU A 133 6.94 -0.65 -6.76
N LEU A 134 6.37 -0.29 -7.91
CA LEU A 134 4.94 -0.29 -8.14
C LEU A 134 4.50 -1.57 -8.85
N GLN A 135 3.48 -2.27 -8.33
CA GLN A 135 2.82 -3.37 -9.01
C GLN A 135 1.32 -3.09 -9.16
N VAL A 136 0.79 -3.29 -10.36
CA VAL A 136 -0.57 -2.88 -10.77
C VAL A 136 -1.35 -4.09 -11.26
N TRP A 137 -2.61 -4.25 -10.81
CA TRP A 137 -3.41 -5.46 -11.09
C TRP A 137 -4.58 -5.23 -12.07
N PRO A 138 -4.72 -5.96 -13.20
CA PRO A 138 -5.85 -5.83 -14.13
C PRO A 138 -7.17 -6.44 -13.61
N PRO A 139 -8.36 -6.07 -14.13
CA PRO A 139 -9.64 -6.62 -13.67
C PRO A 139 -9.75 -8.13 -13.93
N ARG A 140 -10.64 -8.81 -13.18
CA ARG A 140 -11.13 -10.13 -13.59
C ARG A 140 -11.87 -10.04 -14.92
N VAL A 141 -11.41 -10.78 -15.92
CA VAL A 141 -12.26 -11.17 -17.05
C VAL A 141 -13.12 -12.33 -16.57
N ARG A 142 -14.43 -12.12 -16.37
CA ARG A 142 -15.35 -13.25 -16.23
C ARG A 142 -15.55 -13.84 -17.63
N SER A 143 -14.95 -14.99 -17.92
CA SER A 143 -15.40 -15.77 -19.06
C SER A 143 -16.81 -16.28 -18.73
N ARG A 144 -17.82 -15.77 -19.44
CA ARG A 144 -19.11 -16.46 -19.53
C ARG A 144 -18.85 -17.71 -20.36
N SER A 145 -18.84 -18.89 -19.75
CA SER A 145 -18.96 -20.13 -20.54
C SER A 145 -20.38 -20.15 -21.11
N MET A 146 -20.49 -19.91 -22.41
CA MET A 146 -21.73 -20.12 -23.14
C MET A 146 -21.91 -21.63 -23.27
N SER A 147 -22.80 -22.20 -22.45
CA SER A 147 -23.24 -23.59 -22.64
C SER A 147 -24.04 -23.64 -23.94
N ARG A 148 -23.50 -24.32 -24.95
CA ARG A 148 -24.27 -24.73 -26.13
C ARG A 148 -25.12 -25.92 -25.70
N ASN A 149 -26.42 -25.70 -25.51
CA ASN A 149 -27.37 -26.80 -25.54
C ASN A 149 -27.64 -27.14 -27.01
N SER A 150 -27.16 -28.30 -27.42
CA SER A 150 -27.61 -29.01 -28.62
C SER A 150 -28.74 -29.96 -28.23
N THR A 151 -29.94 -29.72 -28.74
CA THR A 151 -30.90 -30.74 -29.18
C THR A 151 -31.93 -30.05 -30.07
#